data_AF-A0A3S9VDQ0-F1
#
_entry.id   AF-A0A3S9VDQ0-F1
#
_cell.length_a   1.000
_cell.length_b   1.000
_cell.length_c   1.000
_cell.angle_alpha   90.00
_cell.angle_beta   90.00
_cell.angle_gamma   90.00
#
_symmetry.space_group_name_H-M   'P 1'
#
loop_
_entity.id
_entity.type
_entity.pdbx_description
1 polymer ?
#
loop_
_entity_poly.entity_id
_entity_poly.type
_entity_poly.pdbx_seq_one_letter_code
_entity_poly.pdbx_strand_id
1 'polypeptide(L)'
;MSDPESPSTPPDLRLVAKSECDRGEHSLASDALRALRQLERRIRTGHLDPVNIREVQQLATLGLAQHGRGGWRPTAAGLVYLERCESDNALGPNGLA
;
A
#
# COMPACT_ATOMS: atom_id res chain seq x y z
N MET A 1 -34.62 -35.28 22.49
CA MET A 1 -35.02 -34.22 21.53
C MET A 1 -33.95 -33.17 21.60
N SER A 2 -33.40 -32.80 20.44
CA SER A 2 -32.10 -32.14 20.28
C SER A 2 -32.18 -30.63 20.45
N ASP A 3 -31.23 -30.06 21.19
CA ASP A 3 -30.83 -28.67 21.05
C ASP A 3 -30.09 -28.49 19.70
N PRO A 4 -30.41 -27.50 18.87
CA PRO A 4 -29.55 -27.12 17.77
C PRO A 4 -28.54 -26.08 18.25
N GLU A 5 -27.38 -26.54 18.74
CA GLU A 5 -26.17 -25.74 18.77
C GLU A 5 -25.83 -25.32 17.33
N SER A 6 -25.98 -24.04 17.04
CA SER A 6 -25.42 -23.41 15.85
C SER A 6 -24.06 -22.82 16.23
N PRO A 7 -22.92 -23.44 15.87
CA PRO A 7 -21.67 -22.71 15.84
C PRO A 7 -21.65 -21.87 14.55
N SER A 8 -22.15 -20.65 14.64
CA SER A 8 -21.89 -19.60 13.65
C SER A 8 -20.38 -19.40 13.56
N THR A 9 -19.76 -20.07 12.59
CA THR A 9 -18.34 -19.92 12.29
C THR A 9 -18.16 -18.51 11.73
N PRO A 10 -17.36 -17.63 12.36
CA PRO A 10 -17.08 -16.33 11.77
C PRO A 10 -16.35 -16.51 10.44
N PRO A 11 -16.59 -15.63 9.45
CA PRO A 11 -15.99 -15.77 8.14
C PRO A 11 -14.47 -15.74 8.26
N ASP A 12 -13.87 -16.78 7.67
CA ASP A 12 -12.45 -17.00 7.46
C ASP A 12 -11.77 -15.69 7.06
N LEU A 13 -11.01 -15.13 8.01
CA LEU A 13 -10.11 -14.01 7.77
C LEU A 13 -9.00 -14.53 6.86
N ARG A 14 -9.27 -14.56 5.55
CA ARG A 14 -8.27 -14.81 4.51
C ARG A 14 -7.18 -13.77 4.72
N LEU A 15 -6.11 -14.21 5.39
CA LEU A 15 -4.85 -13.51 5.52
C LEU A 15 -4.46 -13.09 4.11
N VAL A 16 -4.76 -11.84 3.76
CA VAL A 16 -4.19 -11.19 2.59
C VAL A 16 -2.70 -11.32 2.79
N ALA A 17 -2.07 -12.10 1.91
CA ALA A 17 -0.65 -12.32 1.90
C ALA A 17 0.01 -10.95 2.09
N LYS A 18 0.69 -10.79 3.23
CA LYS A 18 1.64 -9.70 3.38
C LYS A 18 2.64 -9.93 2.25
N SER A 19 2.46 -9.20 1.16
CA SER A 19 3.56 -8.93 0.25
C SER A 19 4.55 -8.14 1.10
N GLU A 20 5.40 -8.89 1.80
CA GLU A 20 6.68 -8.42 2.30
C GLU A 20 7.37 -7.82 1.08
N CYS A 21 7.29 -6.49 0.98
CA CYS A 21 8.29 -5.73 0.27
C CYS A 21 9.57 -5.80 1.11
N ASP A 22 10.18 -6.98 1.14
CA ASP A 22 11.58 -7.12 1.50
C ASP A 22 12.38 -6.94 0.22
N ARG A 23 13.11 -5.82 0.10
CA ARG A 23 14.37 -5.69 -0.66
C ARG A 23 14.93 -4.27 -0.60
N GLY A 24 15.86 -4.08 0.34
CA GLY A 24 16.73 -2.91 0.47
C GLY A 24 16.62 -2.27 1.85
N GLU A 25 17.74 -1.74 2.39
CA GLU A 25 17.89 -1.08 3.71
C GLU A 25 16.83 0.00 4.02
N HIS A 26 16.01 0.41 3.04
CA HIS A 26 14.94 1.39 3.19
C HIS A 26 13.64 0.99 2.46
N SER A 27 13.21 -0.27 2.59
CA SER A 27 11.88 -0.68 2.09
C SER A 27 10.76 -0.07 2.93
N LEU A 28 9.75 0.51 2.27
CA LEU A 28 8.57 1.04 2.95
C LEU A 28 7.76 -0.09 3.58
N ALA A 29 7.21 0.17 4.76
CA ALA A 29 6.15 -0.68 5.31
C ALA A 29 4.97 -0.76 4.32
N SER A 30 4.30 -1.91 4.26
CA SER A 30 3.22 -2.16 3.29
C SER A 30 2.09 -1.12 3.36
N ASP A 31 1.80 -0.58 4.54
CA ASP A 31 0.79 0.46 4.73
C ASP A 31 1.24 1.83 4.20
N ALA A 32 2.50 2.20 4.37
CA ALA A 32 3.10 3.39 3.77
C ALA A 32 3.13 3.29 2.24
N LEU A 33 3.49 2.12 1.70
CA LEU A 33 3.41 1.87 0.25
C LEU A 33 1.97 1.97 -0.26
N ARG A 34 0.98 1.44 0.47
CA ARG A 34 -0.44 1.56 0.12
C ARG A 34 -0.87 3.03 0.10
N ALA A 35 -0.50 3.80 1.12
CA ALA A 35 -0.81 5.22 1.19
C ALA A 35 -0.20 5.99 0.01
N LEU A 36 1.04 5.69 -0.37
CA LEU A 36 1.70 6.30 -1.52
C LEU A 36 0.95 5.98 -2.84
N ARG A 37 0.49 4.74 -3.04
CA ARG A 37 -0.35 4.34 -4.19
C ARG A 37 -1.72 5.01 -4.21
N GLN A 38 -2.30 5.29 -3.05
CA GLN A 38 -3.57 6.03 -2.96
C GLN A 38 -3.36 7.50 -3.37
N LEU A 39 -2.24 8.11 -2.96
CA LEU A 39 -1.88 9.45 -3.38
C LEU A 39 -1.62 9.55 -4.89
N GLU A 40 -0.93 8.56 -5.48
CA GLU A 40 -0.76 8.44 -6.95
C GLU A 40 -2.11 8.34 -7.65
N ARG A 41 -2.97 7.41 -7.22
CA ARG A 41 -4.30 7.24 -7.83
C ARG A 41 -5.12 8.52 -7.78
N ARG A 42 -5.07 9.22 -6.66
CA ARG A 42 -5.77 10.50 -6.49
C ARG A 42 -5.35 11.54 -7.51
N ILE A 43 -4.06 11.66 -7.85
CA ILE A 43 -3.61 12.63 -8.86
C ILE A 43 -3.96 12.20 -10.28
N ARG A 44 -4.00 10.88 -10.54
CA ARG A 44 -4.31 10.32 -11.86
C ARG A 44 -5.80 10.30 -12.18
N THR A 45 -6.65 9.97 -11.21
CA THR A 45 -8.10 9.78 -11.41
C THR A 45 -8.95 10.90 -10.81
N GLY A 46 -8.37 11.74 -9.93
CA GLY A 46 -9.11 12.71 -9.14
C GLY A 46 -9.89 12.10 -7.96
N HIS A 47 -9.86 10.77 -7.78
CA HIS A 47 -10.60 10.11 -6.71
C HIS A 47 -9.94 10.33 -5.34
N LEU A 48 -10.75 10.73 -4.36
CA LEU A 48 -10.28 11.00 -3.00
C LEU A 48 -10.32 9.73 -2.16
N ASP A 49 -9.27 8.93 -2.25
CA ASP A 49 -9.08 7.80 -1.35
C ASP A 49 -8.73 8.27 0.07
N PRO A 50 -9.35 7.68 1.13
CA PRO A 50 -8.93 7.93 2.49
C PRO A 50 -7.53 7.36 2.72
N VAL A 51 -6.62 8.23 3.17
CA VAL A 51 -5.24 7.89 3.53
C VAL A 51 -5.02 8.07 5.02
N ASN A 52 -4.30 7.14 5.65
CA ASN A 52 -3.95 7.27 7.05
C ASN A 52 -2.90 8.37 7.23
N ILE A 53 -3.22 9.37 8.07
CA ILE A 53 -2.37 10.55 8.30
C ILE A 53 -0.96 10.19 8.79
N ARG A 54 -0.82 9.13 9.58
CA ARG A 54 0.47 8.67 10.09
C ARG A 54 1.38 8.22 8.96
N GLU A 55 0.84 7.45 8.02
CA GLU A 55 1.58 6.92 6.88
C GLU A 55 2.02 8.04 5.94
N VAL A 56 1.14 9.00 5.63
CA VAL A 56 1.52 10.14 4.77
C VAL A 56 2.51 11.09 5.43
N GLN A 57 2.48 11.24 6.76
CA GLN A 57 3.52 11.96 7.48
C GLN A 57 4.87 11.24 7.41
N GLN A 58 4.90 9.92 7.56
CA GLN A 58 6.13 9.14 7.38
C GLN A 58 6.68 9.25 5.96
N LEU A 59 5.82 9.15 4.94
CA LEU A 59 6.20 9.39 3.55
C LEU A 59 6.76 10.80 3.34
N ALA A 60 6.24 11.80 4.05
CA ALA A 60 6.75 13.17 3.99
C ALA A 60 8.16 13.29 4.59
N THR A 61 8.40 12.64 5.72
CA THR A 61 9.75 12.56 6.33
C THR A 61 10.75 11.90 5.37
N LEU A 62 10.30 10.95 4.56
CA LEU A 62 11.11 10.27 3.53
C LEU A 62 11.21 11.06 2.21
N GLY A 63 10.57 12.22 2.10
CA GLY A 63 10.54 13.03 0.88
C GLY A 63 9.72 12.41 -0.26
N LEU A 64 8.89 11.40 0.01
CA LEU A 64 8.06 10.67 -0.96
C LEU A 64 6.64 11.27 -1.09
N ALA A 65 6.20 12.04 -0.10
CA ALA A 65 4.96 12.79 -0.13
C ALA A 65 5.18 14.24 0.34
N GLN A 66 4.26 15.13 -0.04
CA GLN A 66 4.26 16.51 0.42
C GLN A 66 2.83 16.99 0.68
N HIS A 67 2.69 17.89 1.66
CA HIS A 67 1.42 18.54 1.97
C HIS A 67 1.39 19.93 1.32
N GLY A 68 0.36 20.21 0.53
CA GLY A 68 0.20 21.51 -0.14
C GLY A 68 -1.25 21.97 -0.20
N ARG A 69 -1.53 22.98 -1.02
CA ARG A 69 -2.92 23.41 -1.28
C ARG A 69 -3.70 22.27 -1.95
N GLY A 70 -4.71 21.77 -1.25
CA GLY A 70 -5.49 20.61 -1.66
C GLY A 70 -5.11 19.29 -0.98
N GLY A 71 -4.21 19.32 0.01
CA GLY A 71 -3.86 18.18 0.85
C GLY A 71 -2.58 17.46 0.41
N TRP A 72 -2.48 16.18 0.79
CA TRP A 72 -1.33 15.33 0.50
C TRP A 72 -1.24 14.94 -0.97
N ARG A 73 -0.02 14.97 -1.51
CA ARG A 73 0.33 14.56 -2.87
C ARG A 73 1.65 13.78 -2.87
N PRO A 74 1.85 12.85 -3.81
CA PRO A 74 3.15 12.20 -3.95
C PRO A 74 4.15 13.23 -4.51
N THR A 75 5.43 13.09 -4.14
CA THR A 75 6.53 13.83 -4.78
C THR A 75 6.99 13.09 -6.04
N ALA A 76 7.83 13.72 -6.86
CA ALA A 76 8.47 13.03 -7.98
C ALA A 76 9.27 11.80 -7.53
N ALA A 77 9.97 11.88 -6.40
CA ALA A 77 10.68 10.75 -5.80
C ALA A 77 9.72 9.63 -5.37
N GLY A 78 8.55 9.99 -4.81
CA GLY A 78 7.49 9.03 -4.48
C GLY A 78 6.96 8.28 -5.70
N LEU A 79 6.77 8.96 -6.83
CA LEU A 79 6.32 8.31 -8.07
C LEU A 79 7.39 7.36 -8.63
N VAL A 80 8.65 7.81 -8.69
CA VAL A 80 9.77 6.96 -9.12
C VAL A 80 9.93 5.73 -8.22
N TYR A 81 9.70 5.87 -6.91
CA TYR A 81 9.71 4.75 -5.99
C TYR A 81 8.64 3.71 -6.34
N LEU A 82 7.41 4.15 -6.67
CA LEU A 82 6.33 3.25 -7.10
C LEU A 82 6.68 2.51 -8.39
N GLU A 83 7.22 3.19 -9.40
CA GLU A 83 7.62 2.58 -10.68
C GLU A 83 8.68 1.49 -10.48
N ARG A 84 9.65 1.73 -9.58
CA ARG A 84 10.65 0.72 -9.20
C ARG A 84 10.00 -0.49 -8.53
N CYS A 85 9.12 -0.25 -7.56
CA CYS A 85 8.39 -1.34 -6.91
C CYS A 85 7.56 -2.15 -7.91
N GLU A 86 6.91 -1.52 -8.90
CA GLU A 86 6.15 -2.23 -9.92
C GLU A 86 7.06 -3.06 -10.84
N SER A 87 8.21 -2.51 -11.23
CA SER A 87 9.21 -3.20 -12.03
C SER A 87 9.80 -4.42 -11.29
N ASP A 88 10.08 -4.27 -10.00
CA ASP A 88 10.60 -5.36 -9.16
C ASP A 88 9.54 -6.45 -8.92
N ASN A 89 8.26 -6.08 -8.81
CA ASN A 89 7.16 -7.04 -8.72
C ASN A 89 6.91 -7.74 -10.07
N ALA A 90 7.07 -7.04 -11.19
CA ALA A 90 6.97 -7.62 -12.54
C ALA A 90 8.11 -8.62 -12.82
N LEU A 91 9.25 -8.47 -12.15
CA LEU A 91 10.39 -9.40 -12.19
C LEU A 91 10.26 -10.61 -11.24
N GLY A 92 9.08 -10.84 -10.64
CA GLY A 92 8.81 -12.01 -9.78
C GLY A 92 9.04 -13.37 -10.48
N PRO A 93 9.19 -14.47 -9.71
CA PRO A 93 10.06 -15.63 -9.98
C PRO A 93 9.67 -16.57 -11.14
N ASN A 94 8.84 -16.16 -12.09
CA ASN A 94 8.46 -16.96 -13.27
C ASN A 94 9.34 -16.70 -14.49
N GLY A 95 10.50 -16.05 -14.31
CA GLY A 95 11.50 -15.79 -15.35
C GLY A 95 12.59 -16.86 -15.46
N LEU A 96 12.26 -18.15 -15.35
CA LEU A 96 13.14 -19.22 -15.78
C LEU A 96 12.44 -20.01 -16.90
N ALA A 97 13.10 -19.96 -18.06
CA ALA A 97 12.75 -20.63 -19.31
C ALA A 97 12.68 -22.15 -19.20
#